data_AF-A0A4R0RVI0-F1
#
_entry.id   AF-A0A4R0RVI0-F1
#
_cell.length_a   1.000
_cell.length_b   1.000
_cell.length_c   1.000
_cell.angle_alpha   90.00
_cell.angle_beta   90.00
_cell.angle_gamma   90.00
#
_symmetry.space_group_name_H-M   'P 1'
#
loop_
_entity.id
_entity.type
_entity.pdbx_description
1 polymer ?
#
loop_
_entity_poly.entity_id
_entity_poly.type
_entity_poly.pdbx_seq_one_letter_code
_entity_poly.pdbx_strand_id
1 'polypeptide(L)'
;MNAQPTKRNRSYDQCTNVGCEITTAEGTHLQACRACGVARYCSRECQKSDWKTHKKQCKKHQDASNRLNNSEDPSLQNAYARVTKWILRHRPALGEALISSFDLPNNPYAHRRQILEVTARYLPDVDDEHCLVLMSVRRGDLSATAQPYFVELVQQRETYEELSVRADPDVYGTGLVLLMVHHGDVQLFARSLPITFTSERGIAEVEEDRVWKAELWKRTDSFR
;
A
#
# COMPACT_ATOMS: atom_id res chain seq x y z
N MET A 1 -31.23 2.24 -25.58
CA MET A 1 -30.03 1.38 -25.45
C MET A 1 -29.25 1.92 -24.28
N ASN A 2 -29.41 1.31 -23.10
CA ASN A 2 -28.86 1.81 -21.85
C ASN A 2 -27.37 1.50 -21.79
N ALA A 3 -26.55 2.54 -21.69
CA ALA A 3 -25.12 2.44 -21.43
C ALA A 3 -24.91 1.70 -20.10
N GLN A 4 -24.19 0.58 -20.15
CA GLN A 4 -23.75 -0.14 -18.95
C GLN A 4 -22.79 0.75 -18.16
N PRO A 5 -22.90 0.79 -16.82
CA PRO A 5 -22.01 1.58 -15.99
C PRO A 5 -20.58 1.02 -16.12
N THR A 6 -19.66 1.87 -16.55
CA THR A 6 -18.22 1.59 -16.61
C THR A 6 -17.74 1.03 -15.28
N LYS A 7 -17.15 -0.18 -15.30
CA LYS A 7 -16.74 -0.94 -14.12
C LYS A 7 -15.91 -0.08 -13.15
N ARG A 8 -16.58 0.30 -12.06
CA ARG A 8 -16.18 0.88 -10.77
C ARG A 8 -14.69 1.23 -10.63
N ASN A 9 -14.44 2.53 -10.50
CA ASN A 9 -13.23 3.09 -9.92
C ASN A 9 -12.98 2.42 -8.55
N ARG A 10 -11.95 1.56 -8.43
CA ARG A 10 -11.69 0.66 -7.27
C ARG A 10 -11.23 1.47 -6.04
N SER A 11 -12.14 2.22 -5.41
CA SER A 11 -11.87 3.15 -4.32
C SER A 11 -11.66 2.45 -2.95
N TYR A 12 -10.41 2.09 -2.66
CA TYR A 12 -9.64 2.25 -1.41
C TYR A 12 -10.10 1.83 -0.01
N ASP A 13 -11.22 1.17 0.16
CA ASP A 13 -11.46 0.41 1.39
C ASP A 13 -12.04 -0.96 1.02
N GLN A 14 -11.16 -1.87 0.61
CA GLN A 14 -11.50 -3.28 0.39
C GLN A 14 -11.18 -4.11 1.63
N CYS A 15 -11.94 -5.18 1.82
CA CYS A 15 -11.57 -6.24 2.74
C CYS A 15 -10.14 -6.71 2.48
N THR A 16 -9.32 -6.80 3.53
CA THR A 16 -7.92 -7.25 3.48
C THR A 16 -7.81 -8.74 3.25
N ASN A 17 -8.87 -9.51 3.54
CA ASN A 17 -8.89 -10.93 3.21
C ASN A 17 -8.87 -11.11 1.69
N VAL A 18 -7.79 -11.67 1.18
CA VAL A 18 -7.59 -11.87 -0.25
C VAL A 18 -8.73 -12.73 -0.81
N GLY A 19 -9.29 -12.30 -1.94
CA GLY A 19 -10.48 -12.91 -2.56
C GLY A 19 -11.82 -12.47 -2.01
N CYS A 20 -11.85 -11.54 -1.06
CA CYS A 20 -13.07 -10.85 -0.71
C CYS A 20 -13.16 -9.53 -1.49
N GLU A 21 -14.17 -9.41 -2.35
CA GLU A 21 -14.40 -8.21 -3.19
C GLU A 21 -15.17 -7.10 -2.49
N ILE A 22 -15.58 -7.31 -1.23
CA ILE A 22 -16.37 -6.33 -0.49
C ILE A 22 -15.54 -5.07 -0.26
N THR A 23 -16.15 -3.95 -0.64
CA THR A 23 -15.61 -2.60 -0.46
C THR A 23 -16.58 -1.72 0.29
N THR A 24 -16.12 -0.57 0.78
CA THR A 24 -17.01 0.46 1.35
C THR A 24 -17.93 1.09 0.32
N ALA A 25 -17.62 0.99 -0.98
CA ALA A 25 -18.48 1.49 -2.06
C ALA A 25 -19.87 0.82 -2.07
N GLU A 26 -19.99 -0.37 -1.47
CA GLU A 26 -21.26 -1.10 -1.33
C GLU A 26 -22.01 -0.71 -0.04
N GLY A 27 -21.64 0.40 0.59
CA GLY A 27 -22.20 0.84 1.88
C GLY A 27 -21.74 0.01 3.07
N THR A 28 -20.79 -0.92 2.87
CA THR A 28 -20.29 -1.81 3.92
C THR A 28 -19.23 -1.11 4.77
N HIS A 29 -19.41 -1.10 6.08
CA HIS A 29 -18.38 -0.59 7.00
C HIS A 29 -17.35 -1.67 7.32
N LEU A 30 -16.09 -1.48 6.90
CA LEU A 30 -15.02 -2.41 7.23
C LEU A 30 -14.49 -2.22 8.65
N GLN A 31 -14.38 -3.32 9.38
CA GLN A 31 -13.86 -3.37 10.75
C GLN A 31 -12.34 -3.43 10.73
N ALA A 32 -11.69 -2.51 11.43
CA ALA A 32 -10.24 -2.57 11.62
C ALA A 32 -9.85 -3.75 12.53
N CYS A 33 -8.72 -4.38 12.22
CA CYS A 33 -8.06 -5.31 13.11
C CYS A 33 -7.81 -4.62 14.46
N ARG A 34 -8.47 -5.09 15.53
CA ARG A 34 -8.40 -4.45 16.85
C ARG A 34 -6.99 -4.40 17.44
N ALA A 35 -6.10 -5.27 16.98
CA ALA A 35 -4.72 -5.35 17.47
C ALA A 35 -3.81 -4.30 16.80
N CYS A 36 -3.81 -4.21 15.47
CA CYS A 36 -2.87 -3.34 14.75
C CYS A 36 -3.51 -2.09 14.13
N GLY A 37 -4.84 -2.02 14.00
CA GLY A 37 -5.54 -0.93 13.32
C GLY A 37 -5.34 -0.83 11.80
N VAL A 38 -4.50 -1.68 11.21
CA VAL A 38 -4.08 -1.59 9.80
C VAL A 38 -5.02 -2.36 8.87
N ALA A 39 -5.18 -3.67 9.07
CA ALA A 39 -6.03 -4.49 8.21
C ALA A 39 -7.52 -4.18 8.44
N ARG A 40 -8.32 -4.20 7.38
CA ARG A 40 -9.76 -3.89 7.39
C ARG A 40 -10.54 -5.08 6.86
N TYR A 41 -11.57 -5.53 7.56
CA TYR A 41 -12.34 -6.72 7.19
C TYR A 41 -13.84 -6.45 7.19
N CYS A 42 -14.58 -7.01 6.23
CA CYS A 42 -16.04 -6.92 6.21
C CYS A 42 -16.69 -7.73 7.34
N SER A 43 -16.01 -8.78 7.82
CA SER A 43 -16.53 -9.68 8.84
C SER A 43 -15.42 -10.33 9.68
N ARG A 44 -15.81 -10.95 10.80
CA ARG A 44 -14.87 -11.72 11.65
C ARG A 44 -14.36 -12.97 10.95
N GLU A 45 -15.13 -13.53 10.03
CA GLU A 45 -14.78 -14.71 9.23
C GLU A 45 -13.64 -14.37 8.28
N CYS A 46 -13.72 -13.22 7.59
CA CYS A 46 -12.63 -12.71 6.76
C CYS A 46 -11.36 -12.46 7.58
N GLN A 47 -11.48 -11.87 8.78
CA GLN A 47 -10.34 -11.69 9.67
C GLN A 47 -9.71 -13.02 10.10
N LYS A 48 -10.51 -14.03 10.45
CA LYS A 48 -10.02 -15.36 10.84
C LYS A 48 -9.34 -16.08 9.68
N SER A 49 -9.89 -15.95 8.47
CA SER A 49 -9.34 -16.55 7.25
C SER A 49 -7.96 -15.98 6.93
N ASP A 50 -7.81 -14.66 6.99
CA ASP A 50 -6.54 -13.96 6.76
C ASP A 50 -5.55 -14.08 7.94
N TRP A 51 -5.93 -14.64 9.08
CA TRP A 51 -5.07 -14.60 10.27
C TRP A 51 -3.71 -15.27 10.07
N LYS A 52 -3.65 -16.38 9.32
CA LYS A 52 -2.39 -17.10 9.05
C LYS A 52 -1.36 -16.22 8.33
N THR A 53 -1.82 -15.39 7.40
CA THR A 53 -1.01 -14.47 6.58
C THR A 53 -0.79 -13.13 7.29
N HIS A 54 -1.79 -12.64 8.00
CA HIS A 54 -1.74 -11.36 8.70
C HIS A 54 -0.93 -11.38 9.99
N LYS A 55 -0.92 -12.48 10.76
CA LYS A 55 -0.35 -12.53 12.13
C LYS A 55 1.05 -11.94 12.24
N LYS A 56 1.96 -12.30 11.33
CA LYS A 56 3.35 -11.78 11.31
C LYS A 56 3.36 -10.26 11.09
N GLN A 57 2.59 -9.76 10.13
CA GLN A 57 2.50 -8.32 9.84
C GLN A 57 1.80 -7.56 10.96
N CYS A 58 0.75 -8.14 11.55
CA CYS A 58 0.04 -7.59 12.69
C CYS A 58 0.98 -7.30 13.87
N LYS A 59 1.91 -8.23 14.17
CA LYS A 59 2.90 -8.03 15.23
C LYS A 59 3.87 -6.88 14.90
N LYS A 60 4.39 -6.83 13.67
CA LYS A 60 5.25 -5.72 13.22
C LYS A 60 4.56 -4.36 13.32
N HIS A 61 3.29 -4.28 12.94
CA HIS A 61 2.49 -3.07 13.05
C HIS A 61 2.29 -2.64 14.51
N GLN A 62 2.01 -3.59 15.41
CA GLN A 62 1.91 -3.30 16.85
C GLN A 62 3.23 -2.81 17.42
N ASP A 63 4.35 -3.45 17.08
CA ASP A 63 5.66 -3.06 17.60
C ASP A 63 6.06 -1.65 17.14
N ALA A 64 5.79 -1.32 15.86
CA ALA A 64 6.00 0.03 15.34
C ALA A 64 5.09 1.07 16.02
N SER A 65 3.80 0.76 16.18
CA SER A 65 2.85 1.67 16.86
C SER A 65 3.20 1.88 18.33
N ASN A 66 3.54 0.81 19.04
CA ASN A 66 3.88 0.87 20.47
C ASN A 66 5.16 1.68 20.70
N ARG A 67 6.19 1.50 19.85
CA ARG A 67 7.42 2.29 19.96
C ARG A 67 7.15 3.79 19.78
N LEU A 68 6.29 4.17 18.83
CA LEU A 68 5.96 5.58 18.59
C LEU A 68 5.08 6.16 19.70
N ASN A 69 4.10 5.41 20.18
CA ASN A 69 3.23 5.85 21.29
C ASN A 69 4.00 5.99 22.62
N ASN A 70 5.09 5.24 22.81
CA ASN A 70 5.95 5.32 23.97
C ASN A 70 7.19 6.21 23.75
N SER A 71 7.23 7.00 22.67
CA SER A 71 8.34 7.92 22.42
C SER A 71 8.36 9.04 23.45
N GLU A 72 9.56 9.51 23.80
CA GLU A 72 9.75 10.71 24.62
C GLU A 72 9.29 11.98 23.90
N ASP A 73 9.24 11.96 22.56
CA ASP A 73 8.69 13.04 21.74
C ASP A 73 7.17 12.89 21.62
N PRO A 74 6.36 13.77 22.25
CA PRO A 74 4.92 13.68 22.22
C PRO A 74 4.33 13.84 20.81
N SER A 75 5.06 14.50 19.89
CA SER A 75 4.61 14.71 18.51
C SER A 75 4.52 13.40 17.70
N LEU A 76 5.24 12.37 18.14
CA LEU A 76 5.27 11.04 17.52
C LEU A 76 4.15 10.12 18.03
N GLN A 77 3.47 10.49 19.10
CA GLN A 77 2.33 9.74 19.60
C GLN A 77 1.24 9.68 18.52
N ASN A 78 0.65 8.51 18.32
CA ASN A 78 -0.32 8.21 17.26
C ASN A 78 0.19 8.33 15.82
N ALA A 79 1.45 8.70 15.56
CA ALA A 79 1.98 8.89 14.21
C ALA A 79 1.73 7.67 13.31
N TYR A 80 1.86 6.45 13.85
CA TYR A 80 1.58 5.21 13.12
C TYR A 80 0.13 5.10 12.64
N ALA A 81 -0.83 5.47 13.49
CA ALA A 81 -2.25 5.44 13.17
C ALA A 81 -2.63 6.52 12.15
N ARG A 82 -2.06 7.72 12.29
CA ARG A 82 -2.26 8.84 11.37
C ARG A 82 -1.74 8.51 9.97
N VAL A 83 -0.50 8.03 9.88
CA VAL A 83 0.09 7.55 8.63
C VAL A 83 -0.70 6.38 8.04
N THR A 84 -1.27 5.50 8.87
CA THR A 84 -2.12 4.42 8.36
C THR A 84 -3.37 4.95 7.66
N LYS A 85 -4.02 5.99 8.17
CA LYS A 85 -5.14 6.66 7.49
C LYS A 85 -4.70 7.31 6.18
N TRP A 86 -3.54 8.00 6.20
CA TRP A 86 -2.96 8.59 5.01
C TRP A 86 -2.71 7.53 3.92
N ILE A 87 -2.11 6.39 4.28
CA ILE A 87 -1.86 5.27 3.36
C ILE A 87 -3.16 4.76 2.76
N LEU A 88 -4.21 4.56 3.57
CA LEU A 88 -5.49 4.07 3.06
C LEU A 88 -6.06 5.01 2.00
N ARG A 89 -6.04 6.33 2.25
CA ARG A 89 -6.49 7.35 1.30
C ARG A 89 -5.67 7.41 0.01
N HIS A 90 -4.34 7.30 0.13
CA HIS A 90 -3.39 7.52 -0.97
C HIS A 90 -2.85 6.25 -1.63
N ARG A 91 -3.31 5.07 -1.19
CA ARG A 91 -3.07 3.79 -1.84
C ARG A 91 -3.40 3.76 -3.35
N PRO A 92 -4.35 4.54 -3.93
CA PRO A 92 -4.50 4.59 -5.39
C PRO A 92 -3.31 5.15 -6.10
N ALA A 93 -2.93 6.35 -5.67
CA ALA A 93 -1.88 7.09 -6.33
C ALA A 93 -0.58 6.28 -6.23
N LEU A 94 -0.34 5.63 -5.09
CA LEU A 94 0.79 4.72 -4.91
C LEU A 94 0.72 3.49 -5.83
N GLY A 95 -0.45 2.89 -6.01
CA GLY A 95 -0.63 1.72 -6.87
C GLY A 95 -0.50 2.05 -8.36
N GLU A 96 -1.06 3.17 -8.79
CA GLU A 96 -0.91 3.68 -10.16
C GLU A 96 0.53 4.07 -10.45
N ALA A 97 1.21 4.76 -9.53
CA ALA A 97 2.63 5.06 -9.65
C ALA A 97 3.49 3.79 -9.76
N LEU A 98 3.15 2.72 -9.03
CA LEU A 98 3.84 1.43 -9.17
C LEU A 98 3.67 0.85 -10.57
N ILE A 99 2.43 0.78 -11.05
CA ILE A 99 2.11 0.23 -12.38
C ILE A 99 2.83 1.01 -13.48
N SER A 100 2.76 2.34 -13.45
CA SER A 100 3.41 3.21 -14.42
C SER A 100 4.93 3.14 -14.32
N SER A 101 5.51 3.20 -13.11
CA SER A 101 6.98 3.24 -12.97
C SER A 101 7.65 1.95 -13.46
N PHE A 102 6.98 0.81 -13.32
CA PHE A 102 7.49 -0.50 -13.75
C PHE A 102 7.11 -0.83 -15.19
N ASP A 103 6.32 0.02 -15.84
CA ASP A 103 5.80 -0.20 -17.18
C ASP A 103 5.14 -1.59 -17.30
N LEU A 104 4.32 -1.95 -16.30
CA LEU A 104 3.73 -3.30 -16.22
C LEU A 104 2.88 -3.72 -17.43
N PRO A 105 2.19 -2.81 -18.15
CA PRO A 105 1.48 -3.19 -19.37
C PRO A 105 2.41 -3.78 -20.44
N ASN A 106 3.64 -3.26 -20.58
CA ASN A 106 4.62 -3.74 -21.55
C ASN A 106 5.62 -4.74 -20.93
N ASN A 107 5.78 -4.72 -19.61
CA ASN A 107 6.72 -5.55 -18.85
C ASN A 107 6.01 -6.28 -17.68
N PRO A 108 5.12 -7.25 -17.96
CA PRO A 108 4.21 -7.84 -16.97
C PRO A 108 4.87 -8.65 -15.85
N TYR A 109 6.20 -8.85 -15.89
CA TYR A 109 6.96 -9.54 -14.85
C TYR A 109 7.94 -8.62 -14.10
N ALA A 110 7.98 -7.32 -14.41
CA ALA A 110 8.93 -6.39 -13.82
C ALA A 110 8.77 -6.28 -12.29
N HIS A 111 7.54 -6.41 -11.79
CA HIS A 111 7.21 -6.42 -10.36
C HIS A 111 7.88 -7.53 -9.55
N ARG A 112 8.39 -8.59 -10.20
CA ARG A 112 9.12 -9.67 -9.53
C ARG A 112 10.56 -9.28 -9.19
N ARG A 113 11.11 -8.26 -9.85
CA ARG A 113 12.49 -7.79 -9.67
C ARG A 113 12.57 -6.35 -9.19
N GLN A 114 11.46 -5.62 -9.21
CA GLN A 114 11.42 -4.21 -8.84
C GLN A 114 10.55 -3.96 -7.62
N ILE A 115 10.91 -2.92 -6.86
CA ILE A 115 10.14 -2.38 -5.74
C ILE A 115 10.04 -0.86 -5.87
N LEU A 116 8.87 -0.27 -5.57
CA LEU A 116 8.71 1.18 -5.62
C LEU A 116 9.05 1.74 -4.25
N GLU A 117 10.23 2.37 -4.13
CA GLU A 117 10.69 2.95 -2.89
C GLU A 117 10.18 4.40 -2.79
N VAL A 118 9.42 4.67 -1.74
CA VAL A 118 8.82 5.96 -1.44
C VAL A 118 9.37 6.43 -0.10
N THR A 119 10.09 7.55 -0.08
CA THR A 119 10.53 8.19 1.16
C THR A 119 9.61 9.37 1.45
N ALA A 120 9.10 9.44 2.66
CA ALA A 120 8.19 10.50 3.10
C ALA A 120 8.62 11.08 4.45
N ARG A 121 8.36 12.37 4.64
CA ARG A 121 8.53 13.07 5.92
C ARG A 121 7.18 13.16 6.63
N TYR A 122 7.17 12.82 7.92
CA TYR A 122 6.03 12.97 8.81
C TYR A 122 5.96 14.38 9.39
N LEU A 123 4.77 14.97 9.29
CA LEU A 123 4.43 16.30 9.81
C LEU A 123 3.45 16.13 10.98
N PRO A 124 3.90 16.32 12.24
CA PRO A 124 3.04 16.09 13.39
C PRO A 124 1.96 17.18 13.56
N ASP A 125 2.22 18.41 13.12
CA ASP A 125 1.38 19.58 13.44
C ASP A 125 0.24 19.86 12.45
N VAL A 126 0.07 18.98 11.45
CA VAL A 126 -1.01 19.07 10.45
C VAL A 126 -2.07 18.00 10.72
N ASP A 127 -3.15 17.93 9.93
CA ASP A 127 -4.16 16.88 10.07
C ASP A 127 -3.69 15.51 9.50
N ASP A 128 -4.55 14.49 9.55
CA ASP A 128 -4.22 13.13 9.07
C ASP A 128 -4.08 13.03 7.55
N GLU A 129 -4.76 13.90 6.80
CA GLU A 129 -4.72 13.93 5.33
C GLU A 129 -3.38 14.50 4.84
N HIS A 130 -2.81 15.41 5.60
CA HIS A 130 -1.59 16.14 5.25
C HIS A 130 -0.34 15.68 6.04
N CYS A 131 -0.47 14.67 6.90
CA CYS A 131 0.59 14.24 7.82
C CYS A 131 1.85 13.64 7.17
N LEU A 132 1.86 13.44 5.85
CA LEU A 132 3.03 12.97 5.09
C LEU A 132 3.31 13.87 3.89
N VAL A 133 4.60 14.12 3.63
CA VAL A 133 5.07 14.75 2.40
C VAL A 133 6.05 13.82 1.72
N LEU A 134 5.82 13.50 0.45
CA LEU A 134 6.73 12.66 -0.33
C LEU A 134 8.01 13.42 -0.65
N MET A 135 9.14 12.86 -0.24
CA MET A 135 10.47 13.42 -0.45
C MET A 135 11.13 12.85 -1.72
N SER A 136 10.96 11.55 -1.96
CA SER A 136 11.50 10.90 -3.16
C SER A 136 10.73 9.63 -3.51
N VAL A 137 10.66 9.32 -4.80
CA VAL A 137 10.13 8.06 -5.31
C VAL A 137 11.05 7.51 -6.40
N ARG A 138 11.47 6.25 -6.24
CA ARG A 138 12.44 5.59 -7.12
C ARG A 138 12.16 4.10 -7.27
N ARG A 139 12.66 3.52 -8.37
CA ARG A 139 12.68 2.07 -8.58
C ARG A 139 13.87 1.47 -7.82
N GLY A 140 13.60 0.55 -6.91
CA GLY A 140 14.59 -0.29 -6.25
C GLY A 140 14.68 -1.68 -6.88
N ASP A 141 15.73 -2.41 -6.55
CA ASP A 141 15.96 -3.79 -7.00
C ASP A 141 15.55 -4.78 -5.91
N LEU A 142 14.47 -5.52 -6.16
CA LEU A 142 13.95 -6.57 -5.29
C LEU A 142 14.73 -7.89 -5.46
N SER A 143 15.48 -8.05 -6.55
CA SER A 143 16.31 -9.22 -6.83
C SER A 143 17.63 -9.25 -6.05
N ALA A 144 17.97 -8.16 -5.35
CA ALA A 144 19.07 -8.08 -4.40
C ALA A 144 18.74 -8.86 -3.10
N THR A 145 18.57 -10.17 -3.23
CA THR A 145 18.17 -11.12 -2.17
C THR A 145 19.21 -11.30 -1.05
N ALA A 146 20.36 -10.63 -1.12
CA ALA A 146 21.45 -10.77 -0.17
C ALA A 146 21.15 -10.14 1.21
N GLN A 147 20.19 -9.21 1.34
CA GLN A 147 19.84 -8.62 2.63
C GLN A 147 18.59 -9.30 3.23
N PRO A 148 18.60 -9.68 4.53
CA PRO A 148 17.46 -10.34 5.18
C PRO A 148 16.14 -9.58 5.06
N TYR A 149 16.20 -8.24 4.99
CA TYR A 149 15.03 -7.40 4.82
C TYR A 149 14.32 -7.62 3.46
N PHE A 150 15.08 -7.76 2.38
CA PHE A 150 14.50 -8.02 1.05
C PHE A 150 13.90 -9.42 0.93
N VAL A 151 14.47 -10.42 1.63
CA VAL A 151 13.90 -11.78 1.67
C VAL A 151 12.47 -11.78 2.21
N GLU A 152 12.22 -11.04 3.29
CA GLU A 152 10.87 -10.95 3.87
C GLU A 152 9.88 -10.23 2.94
N LEU A 153 10.34 -9.22 2.21
CA LEU A 153 9.53 -8.50 1.22
C LEU A 153 9.17 -9.42 0.05
N VAL A 154 10.14 -10.15 -0.50
CA VAL A 154 9.91 -11.14 -1.57
C VAL A 154 8.88 -12.17 -1.13
N GLN A 155 9.04 -12.76 0.05
CA GLN A 155 8.10 -13.75 0.58
C GLN A 155 6.69 -13.17 0.76
N GLN A 156 6.58 -11.93 1.25
CA GLN A 156 5.29 -11.25 1.36
C GLN A 156 4.64 -11.05 -0.01
N ARG A 157 5.40 -10.58 -1.01
CA ARG A 157 4.90 -10.40 -2.38
C ARG A 157 4.37 -11.71 -2.95
N GLU A 158 5.16 -12.78 -2.86
CA GLU A 158 4.83 -14.12 -3.36
C GLU A 158 3.55 -14.65 -2.71
N THR A 159 3.46 -14.55 -1.37
CA THR A 159 2.27 -14.98 -0.64
C THR A 159 1.02 -14.24 -1.11
N TYR A 160 1.09 -12.91 -1.27
CA TYR A 160 -0.05 -12.12 -1.74
C TYR A 160 -0.40 -12.40 -3.20
N GLU A 161 0.60 -12.59 -4.06
CA GLU A 161 0.39 -12.95 -5.47
C GLU A 161 -0.32 -14.29 -5.59
N GLU A 162 0.18 -15.33 -4.91
CA GLU A 162 -0.44 -16.66 -4.92
C GLU A 162 -1.89 -16.64 -4.45
N LEU A 163 -2.18 -15.92 -3.35
CA LEU A 163 -3.54 -15.82 -2.84
C LEU A 163 -4.45 -15.04 -3.79
N SER A 164 -3.93 -13.97 -4.41
CA SER A 164 -4.74 -13.11 -5.28
C SER A 164 -5.07 -13.82 -6.59
N VAL A 165 -4.09 -14.49 -7.21
CA VAL A 165 -4.28 -15.29 -8.44
C VAL A 165 -5.24 -16.46 -8.19
N ARG A 166 -5.18 -17.10 -7.02
CA ARG A 166 -6.14 -18.16 -6.67
C ARG A 166 -7.57 -17.64 -6.49
N ALA A 167 -7.71 -16.40 -6.06
CA ALA A 167 -9.00 -15.82 -5.77
C ALA A 167 -9.68 -15.17 -7.00
N ASP A 168 -8.90 -14.59 -7.90
CA ASP A 168 -9.37 -13.91 -9.10
C ASP A 168 -8.47 -14.26 -10.28
N PRO A 169 -8.95 -15.02 -11.29
CA PRO A 169 -8.19 -15.39 -12.48
C PRO A 169 -7.71 -14.20 -13.33
N ASP A 170 -8.33 -13.02 -13.21
CA ASP A 170 -7.94 -11.82 -13.96
C ASP A 170 -6.72 -11.11 -13.32
N VAL A 171 -6.39 -11.46 -12.07
CA VAL A 171 -5.17 -11.01 -11.41
C VAL A 171 -3.98 -11.77 -11.98
N TYR A 172 -2.99 -11.03 -12.49
CA TYR A 172 -1.76 -11.64 -13.01
C TYR A 172 -0.52 -11.34 -12.17
N GLY A 173 -0.60 -10.41 -11.20
CA GLY A 173 0.55 -10.14 -10.35
C GLY A 173 0.31 -9.25 -9.14
N THR A 174 1.30 -9.24 -8.25
CA THR A 174 1.39 -8.33 -7.10
C THR A 174 2.76 -7.70 -7.00
N GLY A 175 2.82 -6.37 -7.05
CA GLY A 175 4.02 -5.58 -6.79
C GLY A 175 4.09 -5.06 -5.36
N LEU A 176 5.22 -4.46 -4.98
CA LEU A 176 5.40 -3.84 -3.67
C LEU A 176 5.73 -2.35 -3.80
N VAL A 177 5.04 -1.54 -3.00
CA VAL A 177 5.52 -0.20 -2.61
C VAL A 177 6.15 -0.31 -1.22
N LEU A 178 7.34 0.24 -1.05
CA LEU A 178 8.03 0.37 0.23
C LEU A 178 8.02 1.84 0.67
N LEU A 179 7.14 2.18 1.63
CA LEU A 179 7.06 3.51 2.20
C LEU A 179 7.96 3.62 3.43
N MET A 180 9.00 4.45 3.36
CA MET A 180 9.89 4.80 4.45
C MET A 180 9.49 6.16 5.02
N VAL A 181 9.10 6.18 6.30
CA VAL A 181 8.60 7.38 6.98
C VAL A 181 9.68 7.91 7.91
N HIS A 182 10.00 9.20 7.76
CA HIS A 182 11.03 9.89 8.54
C HIS A 182 10.44 11.05 9.34
N HIS A 183 11.06 11.37 10.47
CA HIS A 183 10.86 12.62 11.20
C HIS A 183 12.23 13.22 11.48
N GLY A 184 12.50 14.41 10.93
CA GLY A 184 13.88 14.90 10.79
C GLY A 184 14.74 13.88 10.03
N ASP A 185 15.92 13.56 10.58
CA ASP A 185 16.84 12.57 10.02
C ASP A 185 16.57 11.14 10.51
N VAL A 186 15.60 10.95 11.42
CA VAL A 186 15.30 9.65 12.00
C VAL A 186 14.25 8.93 11.16
N GLN A 187 14.56 7.73 10.69
CA GLN A 187 13.54 6.85 10.10
C GLN A 187 12.62 6.34 11.21
N LEU A 188 11.38 6.79 11.20
CA LEU A 188 10.35 6.30 12.11
C LEU A 188 10.06 4.84 11.82
N PHE A 189 9.63 4.47 10.62
CA PHE A 189 9.36 3.07 10.25
C PHE A 189 9.31 2.90 8.74
N ALA A 190 9.26 1.65 8.29
CA ALA A 190 8.98 1.30 6.90
C ALA A 190 7.73 0.42 6.80
N ARG A 191 6.91 0.64 5.78
CA ARG A 191 5.73 -0.18 5.46
C ARG A 191 5.80 -0.69 4.03
N SER A 192 5.69 -2.01 3.88
CA SER A 192 5.43 -2.65 2.61
C SER A 192 3.93 -2.67 2.31
N LEU A 193 3.58 -2.30 1.08
CA LEU A 193 2.22 -2.24 0.58
C LEU A 193 2.13 -3.14 -0.66
N PRO A 194 1.55 -4.35 -0.55
CA PRO A 194 1.26 -5.18 -1.71
C PRO A 194 0.23 -4.50 -2.60
N ILE A 195 0.50 -4.37 -3.90
CA ILE A 195 -0.42 -3.80 -4.89
C ILE A 195 -0.70 -4.87 -5.93
N THR A 196 -1.93 -5.37 -5.94
CA THR A 196 -2.41 -6.36 -6.89
C THR A 196 -3.01 -5.68 -8.12
N PHE A 197 -2.74 -6.21 -9.31
CA PHE A 197 -3.21 -5.66 -10.58
C PHE A 197 -3.71 -6.77 -11.53
N THR A 198 -4.62 -6.38 -12.42
CA THR A 198 -5.34 -7.25 -13.37
C THR A 198 -4.96 -6.90 -14.81
N SER A 199 -5.08 -7.85 -15.74
CA SER A 199 -4.72 -7.69 -17.15
C SER A 199 -5.55 -6.60 -17.87
N GLU A 200 -6.78 -6.34 -17.41
CA GLU A 200 -7.67 -5.31 -17.97
C GLU A 200 -7.27 -3.86 -17.60
N ARG A 201 -6.34 -3.64 -16.66
CA ARG A 201 -5.86 -2.29 -16.34
C ARG A 201 -4.80 -1.85 -17.34
N GLY A 202 -5.32 -1.36 -18.47
CA GLY A 202 -4.75 -0.22 -19.18
C GLY A 202 -3.46 -0.51 -19.94
N ILE A 203 -3.59 -0.57 -21.26
CA ILE A 203 -2.57 -0.09 -22.18
C ILE A 203 -2.43 1.42 -21.90
N ALA A 204 -1.76 1.79 -20.80
CA ALA A 204 -1.31 3.15 -20.60
C ALA A 204 -0.03 3.28 -21.44
N GLU A 205 0.01 4.29 -22.30
CA GLU A 205 1.25 4.65 -23.00
C GLU A 205 2.37 4.82 -21.97
N VAL A 206 3.59 4.44 -22.33
CA VAL A 206 4.76 4.59 -21.45
C VAL A 206 4.90 6.07 -21.08
N GLU A 207 4.49 6.42 -19.88
CA GLU A 207 4.62 7.78 -19.37
C GLU A 207 6.06 8.02 -18.93
N GLU A 208 6.69 9.09 -19.43
CA GLU A 208 8.01 9.51 -18.96
C GLU A 208 8.04 9.64 -17.43
N ASP A 209 9.19 9.38 -16.80
CA ASP A 209 9.32 9.41 -15.33
C ASP A 209 8.84 10.71 -14.68
N ARG A 210 8.86 11.83 -15.42
CA ARG A 210 8.33 13.12 -14.96
C ARG A 210 6.82 13.13 -14.81
N VAL A 211 6.10 12.42 -15.68
CA VAL A 211 4.64 12.46 -15.78
C VAL A 211 3.99 11.70 -14.63
N TRP A 212 4.32 10.42 -14.43
CA TRP A 212 3.73 9.64 -13.35
C TRP A 212 4.13 10.15 -11.96
N LYS A 213 5.35 10.69 -11.81
CA LYS A 213 5.77 11.37 -10.56
C LYS A 213 4.97 12.65 -10.34
N ALA A 214 4.78 13.48 -11.35
CA ALA A 214 3.98 14.69 -11.20
C ALA A 214 2.53 14.37 -10.78
N GLU A 215 1.91 13.33 -11.37
CA GLU A 215 0.55 12.93 -11.00
C GLU A 215 0.48 12.32 -9.60
N LEU A 216 1.47 11.51 -9.20
CA LEU A 216 1.58 11.02 -7.83
C LEU A 216 1.64 12.20 -6.85
N TRP A 217 2.58 13.12 -7.05
CA TRP A 217 2.75 14.26 -6.15
C TRP A 217 1.49 15.10 -6.08
N LYS A 218 0.88 15.44 -7.21
CA LYS A 218 -0.38 16.20 -7.27
C LYS A 218 -1.52 15.56 -6.46
N ARG A 219 -1.57 14.23 -6.39
CA ARG A 219 -2.62 13.48 -5.67
C ARG A 219 -2.27 13.21 -4.21
N THR A 220 -1.04 13.46 -3.80
CA THR A 220 -0.54 13.25 -2.43
C THR A 220 -0.02 14.53 -1.80
N ASP A 221 -0.15 15.67 -2.49
CA ASP A 221 0.42 16.94 -2.06
C ASP A 221 -0.37 17.46 -0.87
N SER A 222 0.37 17.82 0.19
CA SER A 222 -0.18 18.21 1.47
C SER A 222 -0.37 19.72 1.62
N PHE A 223 -0.09 20.48 0.55
CA PHE A 223 -0.07 21.96 0.55
C PHE A 223 -1.07 22.60 -0.42
N ARG A 224 -2.17 21.91 -0.76
CA ARG A 224 -3.28 22.51 -1.52
C ARG A 224 -4.48 22.81 -0.63
#